data_AF-A0A257UK29-F1
#
_entry.id   AF-A0A257UK29-F1
#
_cell.length_a   1.000
_cell.length_b   1.000
_cell.length_c   1.000
_cell.angle_alpha   90.00
_cell.angle_beta   90.00
_cell.angle_gamma   90.00
#
_symmetry.space_group_name_H-M   'P 1'
#
loop_
_entity.id
_entity.type
_entity.pdbx_description
1 polymer ?
#
loop_
_entity_poly.entity_id
_entity_poly.type
_entity_poly.pdbx_seq_one_letter_code
_entity_poly.pdbx_strand_id
1 'polypeptide(L)'
;MWKAIARVMLVAVALGQAGFLAAAGDPNDAEGAQDPPLFTRMPGFHIYNAQVKEFDRYEFPVAPDKTTAVEGRLYTVIYYANDGITLPSALQIARNYKNAVKAIGGQAEIAKLLKAHPEMRLYVVGHTDNAGSFDHNLTLSKDRAQSVTNALVKTYGIAATRLRPFGVGPTAPVASNRSEEGRAKNRRVELVEQ
;
A
#
# COMPACT_ATOMS: atom_id res chain seq x y z
N MET A 1 -3.48 8.52 -35.65
CA MET A 1 -3.73 7.09 -35.34
C MET A 1 -3.20 6.81 -33.95
N TRP A 2 -4.04 6.87 -32.92
CA TRP A 2 -3.63 6.69 -31.53
C TRP A 2 -3.32 5.21 -31.25
N LYS A 3 -2.03 4.89 -31.07
CA LYS A 3 -1.58 3.60 -30.55
C LYS A 3 -2.08 3.48 -29.10
N ALA A 4 -2.61 2.32 -28.71
CA ALA A 4 -3.24 2.08 -27.42
C ALA A 4 -2.35 2.53 -26.24
N ILE A 5 -2.68 3.69 -25.64
CA ILE A 5 -1.97 4.27 -24.50
C ILE A 5 -2.49 3.58 -23.25
N ALA A 6 -1.62 2.87 -22.54
CA ALA A 6 -1.92 2.39 -21.20
C ALA A 6 -2.05 3.62 -20.27
N ARG A 7 -3.30 4.01 -19.97
CA ARG A 7 -3.59 5.08 -19.01
C ARG A 7 -3.62 4.49 -17.61
N VAL A 8 -2.79 4.98 -16.71
CA VAL A 8 -2.91 4.68 -15.29
C VAL A 8 -3.38 5.94 -14.59
N MET A 9 -4.62 5.90 -14.09
CA MET A 9 -5.24 7.00 -13.35
C MET A 9 -5.07 6.71 -11.86
N LEU A 10 -4.38 7.61 -11.14
CA LEU A 10 -4.27 7.53 -9.70
C LEU A 10 -5.19 8.57 -9.06
N VAL A 11 -6.06 8.09 -8.17
CA VAL A 11 -6.92 8.91 -7.32
C VAL A 11 -6.47 8.67 -5.89
N ALA A 12 -5.79 9.64 -5.29
CA ALA A 12 -5.28 9.55 -3.93
C ALA A 12 -5.92 10.62 -3.05
N VAL A 13 -6.40 10.21 -1.88
CA VAL A 13 -6.89 11.13 -0.84
C VAL A 13 -5.88 11.22 0.28
N ALA A 14 -5.35 12.41 0.51
CA ALA A 14 -4.42 12.67 1.60
C ALA A 14 -5.16 13.38 2.74
N LEU A 15 -5.04 12.80 3.93
CA LEU A 15 -5.46 13.40 5.20
C LEU A 15 -4.26 14.11 5.81
N GLY A 16 -4.24 15.46 5.73
CA GLY A 16 -3.26 16.32 6.42
C GLY A 16 -2.27 17.07 5.52
N GLN A 17 -1.61 18.07 6.11
CA GLN A 17 -0.59 18.92 5.47
C GLN A 17 0.75 18.17 5.37
N ALA A 18 0.92 17.32 4.36
CA ALA A 18 2.24 16.81 3.99
C ALA A 18 2.72 17.53 2.72
N GLY A 19 3.90 18.14 2.78
CA GLY A 19 4.55 18.76 1.62
C GLY A 19 4.93 17.73 0.56
N PHE A 20 5.05 18.17 -0.69
CA PHE A 20 5.40 17.32 -1.83
C PHE A 20 6.79 16.67 -1.65
N LEU A 21 6.90 15.38 -1.97
CA LEU A 21 8.20 14.71 -2.12
C LEU A 21 8.75 15.06 -3.51
N ALA A 22 9.88 15.75 -3.57
CA ALA A 22 10.52 16.10 -4.83
C ALA A 22 11.18 14.86 -5.48
N ALA A 23 10.53 14.29 -6.49
CA ALA A 23 11.22 13.53 -7.52
C ALA A 23 11.84 14.49 -8.55
N ALA A 24 12.94 14.11 -9.20
CA ALA A 24 13.47 14.87 -10.33
C ALA A 24 12.41 14.90 -11.46
N GLY A 25 11.96 16.09 -11.87
CA GLY A 25 10.93 16.27 -12.89
C GLY A 25 11.35 15.74 -14.26
N ASP A 26 10.37 15.29 -15.05
CA ASP A 26 10.57 14.88 -16.45
C ASP A 26 10.32 16.08 -17.37
N PRO A 27 11.12 16.30 -18.43
CA PRO A 27 10.91 17.41 -19.37
C PRO A 27 9.55 17.37 -20.09
N ASN A 28 8.86 16.24 -20.11
CA ASN A 28 7.52 16.10 -20.69
C ASN A 28 6.38 16.31 -19.69
N ASP A 29 6.70 16.72 -18.46
CA ASP A 29 5.68 17.00 -17.45
C ASP A 29 4.80 18.18 -17.85
N ALA A 30 3.51 18.07 -17.56
CA ALA A 30 2.60 19.20 -17.59
C ALA A 30 3.13 20.32 -16.68
N GLU A 31 2.99 21.57 -17.12
CA GLU A 31 3.54 22.73 -16.42
C GLU A 31 3.05 22.79 -14.96
N GLY A 32 3.99 22.89 -14.02
CA GLY A 32 3.70 22.94 -12.58
C GLY A 32 3.26 21.60 -11.98
N ALA A 33 3.21 20.51 -12.75
CA ALA A 33 2.85 19.19 -12.24
C ALA A 33 3.89 18.67 -11.25
N GLN A 34 3.40 18.13 -10.13
CA GLN A 34 4.23 17.50 -9.11
C GLN A 34 3.61 16.16 -8.72
N ASP A 35 4.46 15.20 -8.42
CA ASP A 35 4.06 13.93 -7.84
C ASP A 35 3.38 14.17 -6.49
N PRO A 36 2.28 13.46 -6.18
CA PRO A 36 1.60 13.67 -4.91
C PRO A 36 2.50 13.25 -3.73
N PRO A 37 2.31 13.82 -2.52
CA PRO A 37 3.20 13.65 -1.37
C PRO A 37 3.52 12.20 -0.93
N LEU A 38 2.79 11.19 -1.43
CA LEU A 38 2.89 9.78 -1.03
C LEU A 38 3.12 8.80 -2.20
N PHE A 39 3.17 9.29 -3.44
CA PHE A 39 3.42 8.45 -4.60
C PHE A 39 4.41 9.13 -5.51
N THR A 40 5.46 8.42 -5.89
CA THR A 40 6.36 8.84 -6.96
C THR A 40 6.02 8.05 -8.22
N ARG A 41 6.12 8.72 -9.37
CA ARG A 41 5.95 8.09 -10.67
C ARG A 41 6.96 6.98 -10.94
N MET A 42 6.61 6.07 -11.85
CA MET A 42 7.54 5.04 -12.33
C MET A 42 8.63 5.65 -13.23
N PRO A 43 9.87 5.12 -13.22
CA PRO A 43 10.92 5.57 -14.13
C PRO A 43 10.50 5.47 -15.60
N GLY A 44 10.78 6.52 -16.38
CA GLY A 44 10.39 6.60 -17.79
C GLY A 44 8.92 7.01 -18.03
N PHE A 45 8.22 7.46 -17.00
CA PHE A 45 6.89 8.05 -17.11
C PHE A 45 6.93 9.54 -16.78
N HIS A 46 6.11 10.33 -17.48
CA HIS A 46 5.89 11.76 -17.20
C HIS A 46 4.46 12.00 -16.70
N ILE A 47 4.25 13.11 -15.97
CA ILE A 47 2.93 13.54 -15.55
C ILE A 47 2.26 14.27 -16.71
N TYR A 48 1.26 13.63 -17.30
CA TYR A 48 0.43 14.25 -18.33
C TYR A 48 -0.56 15.26 -17.74
N ASN A 49 -1.07 14.98 -16.54
CA ASN A 49 -1.99 15.89 -15.83
C ASN A 49 -1.91 15.62 -14.33
N ALA A 50 -1.86 16.68 -13.52
CA ALA A 50 -1.97 16.62 -12.06
C ALA A 50 -2.99 17.66 -11.61
N GLN A 51 -4.02 17.21 -10.90
CA GLN A 51 -5.01 18.09 -10.30
C GLN A 51 -5.09 17.83 -8.82
N VAL A 52 -5.06 18.92 -8.04
CA VAL A 52 -5.33 18.89 -6.61
C VAL A 52 -6.64 19.60 -6.38
N LYS A 53 -7.62 18.88 -5.84
CA LYS A 53 -8.87 19.46 -5.40
C LYS A 53 -8.86 19.48 -3.88
N GLU A 54 -8.81 20.68 -3.30
CA GLU A 54 -9.18 20.87 -1.89
C GLU A 54 -10.67 20.53 -1.77
N PHE A 55 -11.02 19.67 -0.82
CA PHE A 55 -12.42 19.33 -0.59
C PHE A 55 -12.72 19.22 0.90
N ASP A 56 -13.87 19.76 1.30
CA ASP A 56 -14.30 19.74 2.69
C ASP A 56 -14.67 18.32 3.13
N ARG A 57 -15.29 17.53 2.25
CA ARG A 57 -15.67 16.13 2.53
C ARG A 57 -15.85 15.32 1.24
N TYR A 58 -15.32 14.09 1.21
CA TYR A 58 -15.57 13.08 0.19
C TYR A 58 -16.09 11.81 0.83
N GLU A 59 -17.19 11.29 0.31
CA GLU A 59 -17.85 10.07 0.76
C GLU A 59 -17.21 8.86 0.08
N PHE A 60 -16.38 8.11 0.81
CA PHE A 60 -15.79 6.89 0.28
C PHE A 60 -16.70 5.69 0.52
N PRO A 61 -17.14 4.96 -0.52
CA PRO A 61 -17.82 3.69 -0.34
C PRO A 61 -16.83 2.67 0.24
N VAL A 62 -17.14 2.17 1.44
CA VAL A 62 -16.36 1.14 2.14
C VAL A 62 -17.07 -0.21 2.17
N ALA A 63 -18.37 -0.23 1.85
CA ALA A 63 -19.18 -1.40 1.57
C ALA A 63 -20.34 -1.00 0.63
N PRO A 64 -21.10 -1.96 0.05
CA PRO A 64 -22.21 -1.65 -0.88
C PRO A 64 -23.18 -0.58 -0.37
N ASP A 65 -23.43 -0.56 0.95
CA ASP A 65 -24.40 0.34 1.58
C ASP A 65 -23.77 1.26 2.64
N LYS A 66 -22.43 1.36 2.67
CA LYS A 66 -21.71 2.11 3.71
C LYS A 66 -20.69 3.04 3.08
N THR A 67 -20.80 4.32 3.41
CA THR A 67 -19.78 5.32 3.11
C THR A 67 -19.09 5.79 4.37
N THR A 68 -17.85 6.27 4.23
CA THR A 68 -17.18 7.05 5.26
C THR A 68 -16.78 8.41 4.71
N ALA A 69 -17.06 9.45 5.49
CA ALA A 69 -16.60 10.78 5.19
C ALA A 69 -15.09 10.88 5.44
N VAL A 70 -14.37 11.36 4.46
CA VAL A 70 -12.96 11.72 4.57
C VAL A 70 -12.86 13.19 4.19
N GLU A 71 -12.10 14.01 4.92
CA GLU A 71 -11.95 15.45 4.66
C GLU A 71 -10.50 15.74 4.25
N GLY A 72 -10.22 16.46 3.17
CA GLY A 72 -8.83 16.69 2.77
C GLY A 72 -8.61 17.05 1.30
N ARG A 73 -7.50 16.58 0.73
CA ARG A 73 -7.09 16.90 -0.64
C ARG A 73 -7.18 15.68 -1.55
N LEU A 74 -7.79 15.85 -2.71
CA LEU A 74 -7.90 14.82 -3.74
C LEU A 74 -6.85 15.11 -4.79
N TYR A 75 -5.87 14.22 -4.88
CA TYR A 75 -4.85 14.25 -5.91
C TYR A 75 -5.29 13.32 -7.03
N THR A 76 -5.50 13.88 -8.23
CA THR A 76 -5.73 13.11 -9.45
C THR A 76 -4.53 13.31 -10.36
N VAL A 77 -3.75 12.25 -10.57
CA VAL A 77 -2.54 12.32 -11.40
C VAL A 77 -2.60 11.25 -12.48
N ILE A 78 -2.33 11.67 -13.72
CA ILE A 78 -2.32 10.83 -14.91
C ILE A 78 -0.88 10.76 -15.42
N TYR A 79 -0.34 9.54 -15.44
CA TYR A 79 1.01 9.27 -15.93
C TYR A 79 0.96 8.62 -17.31
N TYR A 80 1.84 9.05 -18.21
CA TYR A 80 2.08 8.40 -19.50
C TYR A 80 3.54 7.92 -19.61
N ALA A 81 3.74 6.83 -20.35
CA ALA A 81 5.08 6.35 -20.65
C ALA A 81 5.73 7.21 -21.74
N ASN A 82 7.02 7.48 -21.58
CA ASN A 82 7.83 8.14 -22.61
C ASN A 82 8.04 7.21 -23.81
N ASP A 83 8.34 7.81 -24.97
CA ASP A 83 8.64 7.07 -26.18
C ASP A 83 9.83 6.12 -25.99
N GLY A 84 9.72 4.91 -26.55
CA GLY A 84 10.75 3.88 -26.47
C GLY A 84 10.76 3.08 -25.16
N ILE A 85 9.89 3.40 -24.20
CA ILE A 85 9.74 2.60 -22.97
C ILE A 85 8.97 1.31 -23.28
N THR A 86 9.56 0.17 -22.90
CA THR A 86 8.81 -1.09 -22.81
C THR A 86 7.87 -1.00 -21.63
N LEU A 87 6.56 -1.04 -21.90
CA LEU A 87 5.56 -0.92 -20.84
C LEU A 87 5.73 -2.05 -19.81
N PRO A 88 5.84 -1.72 -18.51
CA PRO A 88 5.85 -2.74 -17.48
C PRO A 88 4.53 -3.51 -17.51
N SER A 89 4.60 -4.81 -17.25
CA SER A 89 3.41 -5.65 -17.11
C SER A 89 2.50 -5.13 -15.99
N ALA A 90 1.19 -5.44 -16.07
CA ALA A 90 0.23 -5.12 -15.02
C ALA A 90 0.71 -5.59 -13.62
N LEU A 91 1.44 -6.71 -13.56
CA LEU A 91 2.03 -7.22 -12.32
C LEU A 91 3.20 -6.36 -11.82
N GLN A 92 4.07 -5.86 -12.71
CA GLN A 92 5.16 -4.96 -12.32
C GLN A 92 4.61 -3.61 -11.83
N ILE A 93 3.55 -3.12 -12.47
CA ILE A 93 2.82 -1.92 -12.05
C ILE A 93 2.22 -2.12 -10.65
N ALA A 94 1.48 -3.20 -10.42
CA ALA A 94 0.91 -3.51 -9.10
C ALA A 94 1.99 -3.69 -8.00
N ARG A 95 3.14 -4.26 -8.34
CA ARG A 95 4.28 -4.41 -7.41
C ARG A 95 4.93 -3.07 -7.07
N ASN A 96 5.08 -2.18 -8.04
CA ASN A 96 5.59 -0.83 -7.81
C ASN A 96 4.68 -0.09 -6.81
N TYR A 97 3.36 -0.12 -7.02
CA TYR A 97 2.39 0.46 -6.07
C TYR A 97 2.43 -0.17 -4.69
N LYS A 98 2.47 -1.50 -4.60
CA LYS A 98 2.62 -2.21 -3.32
C LYS A 98 3.91 -1.81 -2.60
N ASN A 99 5.00 -1.61 -3.34
CA ASN A 99 6.28 -1.19 -2.77
C ASN A 99 6.27 0.28 -2.35
N ALA A 100 5.61 1.17 -3.08
CA ALA A 100 5.42 2.57 -2.69
C ALA A 100 4.59 2.68 -1.40
N VAL A 101 3.47 1.95 -1.30
CA VAL A 101 2.65 1.83 -0.09
C VAL A 101 3.43 1.25 1.10
N LYS A 102 4.36 0.32 0.83
CA LYS A 102 5.26 -0.22 1.84
C LYS A 102 6.36 0.78 2.25
N ALA A 103 6.87 1.57 1.30
CA ALA A 103 7.93 2.55 1.50
C ALA A 103 7.48 3.79 2.29
N ILE A 104 6.19 4.14 2.21
CA ILE A 104 5.57 5.18 3.06
C ILE A 104 5.19 4.66 4.47
N GLY A 105 5.57 3.43 4.81
CA GLY A 105 5.40 2.85 6.14
C GLY A 105 3.98 2.35 6.40
N GLY A 106 3.59 1.23 5.78
CA GLY A 106 2.24 0.66 5.90
C GLY A 106 1.68 0.54 7.33
N GLN A 107 2.54 0.46 8.35
CA GLN A 107 2.15 0.49 9.78
C GLN A 107 1.53 1.83 10.21
N ALA A 108 1.92 2.94 9.62
CA ALA A 108 1.36 4.27 9.89
C ALA A 108 -0.09 4.38 9.39
N GLU A 109 -0.40 3.85 8.21
CA GLU A 109 -1.76 3.82 7.67
C GLU A 109 -2.66 2.86 8.46
N ILE A 110 -2.13 1.70 8.85
CA ILE A 110 -2.82 0.78 9.78
C ILE A 110 -3.13 1.48 11.12
N ALA A 111 -2.17 2.24 11.65
CA ALA A 111 -2.37 2.99 12.87
C ALA A 111 -3.41 4.11 12.72
N LYS A 112 -3.45 4.81 11.58
CA LYS A 112 -4.50 5.81 11.29
C LYS A 112 -5.89 5.16 11.28
N LEU A 113 -6.05 4.03 10.59
CA LEU A 113 -7.30 3.26 10.56
C LEU A 113 -7.73 2.85 11.97
N LEU A 114 -6.81 2.28 12.76
CA LEU A 114 -7.10 1.86 14.13
C LEU A 114 -7.43 3.06 15.06
N LYS A 115 -6.86 4.25 14.80
CA LYS A 115 -7.23 5.47 15.54
C LYS A 115 -8.61 5.99 15.13
N ALA A 116 -8.96 5.91 13.85
CA ALA A 116 -10.27 6.32 13.33
C ALA A 116 -11.41 5.40 13.77
N HIS A 117 -11.11 4.12 14.06
CA HIS A 117 -12.07 3.12 14.51
C HIS A 117 -11.66 2.53 15.87
N PRO A 118 -11.91 3.20 17.00
CA PRO A 118 -11.50 2.74 18.33
C PRO A 118 -12.01 1.34 18.72
N GLU A 119 -13.14 0.92 18.15
CA GLU A 119 -13.79 -0.38 18.31
C GLU A 119 -13.09 -1.50 17.55
N MET A 120 -12.39 -1.18 16.46
CA MET A 120 -11.79 -2.17 15.57
C MET A 120 -10.68 -2.95 16.29
N ARG A 121 -10.73 -4.27 16.18
CA ARG A 121 -9.70 -5.18 16.72
C ARG A 121 -9.20 -6.05 15.60
N LEU A 122 -7.89 -6.30 15.57
CA LEU A 122 -7.26 -7.05 14.48
C LEU A 122 -6.53 -8.28 15.01
N TYR A 123 -6.60 -9.36 14.25
CA TYR A 123 -5.60 -10.40 14.19
C TYR A 123 -4.45 -9.94 13.29
N VAL A 124 -3.21 -10.13 13.74
CA VAL A 124 -2.00 -9.90 12.96
C VAL A 124 -1.42 -11.27 12.62
N VAL A 125 -1.55 -11.72 11.38
CA VAL A 125 -1.26 -13.12 11.01
C VAL A 125 0.01 -13.18 10.18
N GLY A 126 1.05 -13.82 10.71
CA GLY A 126 2.29 -14.08 9.98
C GLY A 126 2.22 -15.37 9.17
N HIS A 127 2.83 -15.36 8.00
CA HIS A 127 2.96 -16.51 7.11
C HIS A 127 4.41 -16.69 6.66
N THR A 128 4.79 -17.93 6.37
CA THR A 128 6.07 -18.27 5.74
C THR A 128 5.84 -18.92 4.38
N ASP A 129 6.91 -19.05 3.61
CA ASP A 129 6.96 -20.07 2.57
C ASP A 129 7.24 -21.44 3.20
N ASN A 130 7.44 -22.46 2.37
CA ASN A 130 7.71 -23.83 2.81
C ASN A 130 9.21 -24.15 3.04
N ALA A 131 10.09 -23.15 3.06
CA ALA A 131 11.51 -23.40 3.27
C ALA A 131 11.80 -23.62 4.77
N GLY A 132 12.54 -24.67 5.10
CA GLY A 132 12.87 -25.03 6.49
C GLY A 132 11.81 -25.90 7.18
N SER A 133 12.05 -26.22 8.45
CA SER A 133 11.15 -27.09 9.23
C SER A 133 9.82 -26.40 9.56
N PHE A 134 8.77 -27.19 9.70
CA PHE A 134 7.45 -26.70 10.09
C PHE A 134 7.48 -25.88 11.40
N ASP A 135 8.10 -26.41 12.46
CA ASP A 135 8.15 -25.76 13.79
C ASP A 135 8.90 -24.44 13.76
N HIS A 136 10.01 -24.38 13.02
CA HIS A 136 10.75 -23.14 12.80
C HIS A 136 9.86 -22.09 12.12
N ASN A 137 9.13 -22.48 11.07
CA ASN A 137 8.26 -21.58 10.34
C ASN A 137 7.06 -21.09 11.17
N LEU A 138 6.53 -21.96 12.04
CA LEU A 138 5.49 -21.57 12.98
C LEU A 138 6.00 -20.51 13.96
N THR A 139 7.20 -20.70 14.51
CA THR A 139 7.86 -19.71 15.37
C THR A 139 8.15 -18.41 14.62
N LEU A 140 8.79 -18.47 13.45
CA LEU A 140 9.16 -17.32 12.63
C LEU A 140 7.94 -16.47 12.23
N SER A 141 6.86 -17.12 11.81
CA SER A 141 5.63 -16.42 11.46
C SER A 141 5.02 -15.68 12.66
N LYS A 142 4.99 -16.32 13.84
CA LYS A 142 4.51 -15.72 15.09
C LYS A 142 5.36 -14.52 15.51
N ASP A 143 6.68 -14.64 15.43
CA ASP A 143 7.60 -13.56 15.80
C ASP A 143 7.46 -12.33 14.89
N ARG A 144 7.24 -12.55 13.58
CA ARG A 144 6.98 -11.46 12.62
C ARG A 144 5.66 -10.76 12.93
N ALA A 145 4.60 -11.51 13.23
CA ALA A 145 3.33 -10.94 13.66
C ALA A 145 3.49 -10.11 14.94
N GLN A 146 4.19 -10.66 15.94
CA GLN A 146 4.47 -9.96 17.20
C GLN A 146 5.29 -8.68 16.99
N SER A 147 6.27 -8.70 16.08
CA SER A 147 7.05 -7.51 15.72
C SER A 147 6.17 -6.40 15.16
N VAL A 148 5.25 -6.72 14.25
CA VAL A 148 4.28 -5.75 13.71
C VAL A 148 3.36 -5.21 14.81
N THR A 149 2.82 -6.08 15.66
CA THR A 149 2.01 -5.66 16.82
C THR A 149 2.80 -4.72 17.73
N ASN A 150 4.04 -5.05 18.06
CA ASN A 150 4.90 -4.23 18.91
C ASN A 150 5.15 -2.84 18.30
N ALA A 151 5.38 -2.75 16.99
CA ALA A 151 5.52 -1.48 16.30
C ALA A 151 4.25 -0.64 16.41
N LEU A 152 3.07 -1.22 16.14
CA LEU A 152 1.77 -0.54 16.26
C LEU A 152 1.51 -0.02 17.67
N VAL A 153 1.87 -0.79 18.70
CA VAL A 153 1.72 -0.38 20.10
C VAL A 153 2.73 0.71 20.47
N LYS A 154 4.03 0.42 20.31
CA LYS A 154 5.12 1.28 20.84
C LYS A 154 5.29 2.57 20.06
N THR A 155 5.21 2.51 18.73
CA THR A 155 5.48 3.67 17.85
C THR A 155 4.22 4.49 17.62
N TYR A 156 3.05 3.85 17.55
CA TYR A 156 1.82 4.53 17.14
C TYR A 156 0.76 4.65 18.24
N GLY A 157 0.99 4.05 19.41
CA GLY A 157 0.11 4.18 20.58
C GLY A 157 -1.20 3.39 20.49
N ILE A 158 -1.27 2.36 19.64
CA ILE A 158 -2.45 1.50 19.58
C ILE A 158 -2.51 0.63 20.84
N ALA A 159 -3.69 0.54 21.47
CA ALA A 159 -3.88 -0.31 22.64
C ALA A 159 -3.62 -1.79 22.29
N ALA A 160 -2.72 -2.44 23.05
CA ALA A 160 -2.34 -3.83 22.80
C ALA A 160 -3.54 -4.80 22.85
N THR A 161 -4.58 -4.49 23.64
CA THR A 161 -5.82 -5.28 23.74
C THR A 161 -6.62 -5.36 22.44
N ARG A 162 -6.31 -4.49 21.46
CA ARG A 162 -6.92 -4.44 20.13
C ARG A 162 -6.17 -5.24 19.08
N LEU A 163 -5.01 -5.81 19.41
CA LEU A 163 -4.15 -6.53 18.47
C LEU A 163 -3.86 -7.93 19.01
N ARG A 164 -4.08 -8.96 18.19
CA ARG A 164 -3.79 -10.36 18.54
C ARG A 164 -2.86 -10.97 17.49
N PRO A 165 -1.57 -11.18 17.78
CA PRO A 165 -0.64 -11.79 16.83
C PRO A 165 -0.81 -13.31 16.75
N PHE A 166 -0.77 -13.85 15.54
CA PHE A 166 -0.79 -15.28 15.23
C PHE A 166 0.28 -15.62 14.20
N GLY A 167 0.84 -16.82 14.31
CA GLY A 167 1.70 -17.40 13.28
C GLY A 167 1.07 -18.68 12.76
N VAL A 168 0.94 -18.80 11.43
CA VAL A 168 0.39 -20.01 10.80
C VAL A 168 1.44 -20.77 9.97
N GLY A 169 2.69 -20.30 9.98
CA GLY A 169 3.79 -20.89 9.22
C GLY A 169 3.44 -21.04 7.73
N PRO A 170 3.71 -22.21 7.12
CA PRO A 170 3.51 -22.44 5.68
C PRO A 170 2.10 -22.95 5.32
N THR A 171 1.17 -23.02 6.28
CA THR A 171 -0.10 -23.77 6.12
C THR A 171 -1.13 -23.08 5.23
N ALA A 172 -0.98 -21.78 4.96
CA ALA A 172 -1.90 -20.99 4.15
C ALA A 172 -1.16 -20.24 3.01
N PRO A 173 -0.64 -20.96 1.99
CA PRO A 173 0.02 -20.35 0.86
C PRO A 173 -0.99 -19.67 -0.07
N VAL A 174 -0.63 -18.48 -0.56
CA VAL A 174 -1.40 -17.73 -1.57
C VAL A 174 -0.82 -17.88 -2.98
N ALA A 175 0.35 -18.52 -3.08
CA ALA A 175 1.01 -18.84 -4.34
C ALA A 175 1.81 -20.13 -4.22
N SER A 176 2.17 -20.71 -5.38
CA SER A 176 3.01 -21.92 -5.44
C SER A 176 4.37 -21.69 -4.79
N ASN A 177 4.78 -22.58 -3.87
CA ASN A 177 6.12 -22.55 -3.28
C ASN A 177 7.23 -23.09 -4.22
N ARG A 178 6.86 -23.56 -5.42
CA ARG A 178 7.82 -24.11 -6.40
C ARG A 178 8.72 -23.03 -7.02
N SER A 179 8.30 -21.77 -7.01
CA SER A 179 9.10 -20.65 -7.51
C SER A 179 9.45 -19.67 -6.40
N GLU A 180 10.59 -18.98 -6.54
CA GLU A 180 10.96 -17.91 -5.59
C GLU A 180 9.91 -16.80 -5.57
N GLU A 181 9.30 -16.51 -6.72
CA GLU A 181 8.23 -15.51 -6.81
C GLU A 181 7.03 -15.87 -5.92
N GLY A 182 6.60 -17.13 -5.94
CA GLY A 182 5.49 -17.57 -5.11
C GLY A 182 5.86 -17.68 -3.64
N ARG A 183 7.08 -18.11 -3.32
CA ARG A 183 7.62 -18.07 -1.95
C ARG A 183 7.64 -16.65 -1.38
N ALA A 184 8.09 -15.66 -2.17
CA ALA A 184 8.07 -14.26 -1.78
C ALA A 184 6.65 -13.73 -1.49
N LYS A 185 5.63 -14.21 -2.21
CA LYS A 185 4.22 -13.90 -1.92
C LYS A 185 3.77 -14.54 -0.61
N ASN A 186 4.21 -15.75 -0.30
CA ASN A 186 3.83 -16.48 0.91
C ASN A 186 4.47 -15.90 2.18
N ARG A 187 5.69 -15.34 2.09
CA ARG A 187 6.37 -14.61 3.19
C ARG A 187 5.73 -13.24 3.44
N ARG A 188 4.61 -13.21 4.17
CA ARG A 188 3.78 -12.00 4.39
C ARG A 188 3.23 -11.93 5.80
N VAL A 189 2.66 -10.77 6.13
CA VAL A 189 1.81 -10.56 7.31
C VAL A 189 0.47 -10.02 6.81
N GLU A 190 -0.62 -10.59 7.30
CA GLU A 190 -1.99 -10.16 7.02
C GLU A 190 -2.61 -9.53 8.27
N LEU A 191 -3.61 -8.67 8.06
CA LEU A 191 -4.43 -8.11 9.12
C LEU A 191 -5.87 -8.56 8.86
N VAL A 192 -6.50 -9.16 9.86
CA VAL A 192 -7.86 -9.69 9.77
C VAL A 192 -8.66 -9.10 10.94
N GLU A 193 -9.85 -8.59 10.70
CA GLU A 193 -10.73 -8.10 11.77
C GLU A 193 -11.18 -9.27 12.68
N GLN A 194 -11.34 -9.00 13.99
CA GLN A 194 -11.69 -10.01 14.99
C GLN A 194 -13.15 -10.43 14.97
#